data_AF-A0A519M4W6-F1
#
_entry.id   AF-A0A519M4W6-F1
#
_cell.length_a   1.000
_cell.length_b   1.000
_cell.length_c   1.000
_cell.angle_alpha   90.00
_cell.angle_beta   90.00
_cell.angle_gamma   90.00
#
_symmetry.space_group_name_H-M   'P 1'
#
loop_
_entity.id
_entity.type
_entity.pdbx_description
1 polymer ?
#
loop_
_entity_poly.entity_id
_entity_poly.type
_entity_poly.pdbx_seq_one_letter_code
_entity_poly.pdbx_strand_id
1 'polypeptide(L)' 'MNFLAHIYLSGNNDLIKIGNFMADGIHGRKPEEFPPEIRKGILLHRAIDTYTDVHPVFRQGTKRLHPTY' A
#
# COMPACT_ATOMS: atom_id res chain seq x y z
N MET A 1 -3.40 -3.42 6.40
CA MET A 1 -2.07 -3.18 5.81
C MET A 1 -1.14 -4.36 6.12
N ASN A 2 -0.42 -4.90 5.11
CA ASN A 2 0.60 -5.94 5.27
C ASN A 2 2.03 -5.36 5.14
N PHE A 3 2.62 -4.90 6.24
CA PHE A 3 3.90 -4.16 6.21
C PHE A 3 5.05 -4.91 5.52
N LEU A 4 5.15 -6.23 5.70
CA LEU A 4 6.22 -7.03 5.09
C LEU A 4 6.14 -7.00 3.56
N ALA A 5 4.94 -7.22 3.01
CA ALA A 5 4.74 -7.20 1.56
C ALA A 5 5.08 -5.82 0.98
N HIS A 6 4.69 -4.74 1.65
CA HIS A 6 4.94 -3.38 1.19
C HIS A 6 6.43 -3.01 1.19
N ILE A 7 7.18 -3.41 2.24
CA ILE A 7 8.63 -3.20 2.29
C ILE A 7 9.33 -4.05 1.23
N TYR A 8 8.95 -5.32 1.10
CA TYR A 8 9.57 -6.25 0.15
C TYR A 8 9.36 -5.81 -1.31
N LEU A 9 8.14 -5.42 -1.67
CA LEU A 9 7.79 -4.97 -3.02
C LEU A 9 8.34 -3.57 -3.37
N SER A 10 8.91 -2.86 -2.41
CA SER A 10 9.57 -1.56 -2.63
C SER A 10 10.99 -1.69 -3.20
N GLY A 11 11.52 -2.91 -3.34
CA GLY A 11 12.83 -3.17 -3.92
C GLY A 11 13.98 -2.66 -3.03
N ASN A 12 15.04 -2.13 -3.65
CA ASN A 12 16.27 -1.75 -2.94
C ASN A 12 16.36 -0.25 -2.57
N ASN A 13 15.40 0.58 -2.98
CA ASN A 13 15.44 2.01 -2.70
C ASN A 13 14.78 2.32 -1.34
N ASP A 14 15.58 2.81 -0.39
CA ASP A 14 15.13 3.06 0.98
C ASP A 14 14.11 4.19 1.09
N LEU A 15 14.19 5.22 0.24
CA LEU A 15 13.19 6.30 0.22
C LEU A 15 11.83 5.79 -0.28
N ILE A 16 11.83 4.88 -1.25
CA ILE A 16 10.59 4.21 -1.70
C ILE A 16 10.03 3.33 -0.59
N LYS A 17 10.87 2.54 0.11
CA LYS A 17 10.45 1.73 1.26
C LYS A 17 9.81 2.58 2.35
N ILE A 18 10.47 3.68 2.73
CA ILE A 18 9.97 4.63 3.74
C ILE A 18 8.64 5.21 3.29
N GLY A 19 8.54 5.70 2.05
CA GLY A 19 7.32 6.26 1.50
C GLY A 19 6.16 5.26 1.45
N ASN A 20 6.44 4.01 1.09
CA ASN A 20 5.44 2.94 1.05
C ASN A 20 4.97 2.54 2.46
N PHE A 21 5.91 2.46 3.40
CA PHE A 21 5.61 2.12 4.79
C PHE A 21 4.76 3.18 5.50
N MET A 22 5.07 4.46 5.32
CA MET A 22 4.39 5.55 6.03
C MET A 22 3.08 6.05 5.37
N ALA A 23 2.72 5.50 4.20
CA ALA A 23 1.64 6.04 3.37
C ALA A 23 0.25 6.02 4.04
N ASP A 24 -0.01 5.07 4.93
CA ASP A 24 -1.26 5.00 5.73
C ASP A 24 -1.48 6.26 6.58
N GLY A 25 -0.40 6.88 7.05
CA GLY A 25 -0.46 8.12 7.83
C GLY A 25 -0.77 9.36 6.99
N ILE A 26 -0.68 9.26 5.66
CA ILE A 26 -0.77 10.41 4.75
C ILE A 26 -2.19 10.54 4.23
N HIS A 27 -2.96 11.37 4.90
CA HIS A 27 -4.35 11.64 4.56
C HIS A 27 -4.42 12.68 3.42
N GLY A 28 -5.07 12.34 2.31
CA GLY A 28 -5.41 13.28 1.22
C GLY A 28 -4.40 13.39 0.06
N ARG A 29 -4.41 14.57 -0.60
CA ARG A 29 -3.62 14.94 -1.80
C ARG A 29 -2.34 15.71 -1.44
N LYS A 30 -1.56 15.21 -0.48
CA LYS A 30 -0.22 15.73 -0.16
C LYS A 30 0.98 14.95 -0.74
N PRO A 31 0.86 13.93 -1.62
CA PRO A 31 2.06 13.30 -2.21
C PRO A 31 3.03 14.32 -2.85
N GLU A 32 2.51 15.46 -3.30
CA GLU A 32 3.22 16.54 -3.97
C GLU A 32 4.21 17.30 -3.07
N GLU A 33 4.02 17.25 -1.75
CA GLU A 33 4.90 17.90 -0.76
C GLU A 33 6.15 17.06 -0.44
N PHE A 34 6.14 15.78 -0.84
CA PHE A 34 7.25 14.86 -0.58
C PHE A 34 8.26 14.81 -1.73
N PRO A 35 9.52 14.46 -1.42
CA PRO A 35 10.53 14.11 -2.43
C PRO A 35 10.00 13.08 -3.43
N PRO A 36 10.45 13.11 -4.69
CA PRO A 36 9.95 12.24 -5.76
C PRO A 36 9.95 10.74 -5.42
N GLU A 37 10.98 10.25 -4.71
CA GLU A 37 11.15 8.85 -4.32
C GLU A 37 10.15 8.44 -3.24
N ILE A 38 9.95 9.30 -2.24
CA ILE A 38 8.94 9.07 -1.20
C ILE A 38 7.55 9.09 -1.82
N ARG A 39 7.28 10.04 -2.73
CA ARG A 39 6.03 10.09 -3.51
C ARG A 39 5.78 8.80 -4.29
N LYS A 40 6.81 8.26 -4.95
CA LYS A 40 6.72 6.95 -5.62
C LYS A 40 6.37 5.84 -4.63
N GLY A 41 6.97 5.83 -3.44
CA GLY A 41 6.62 4.89 -2.37
C GLY A 41 5.15 4.98 -1.95
N ILE A 42 4.63 6.19 -1.76
CA ILE A 42 3.22 6.44 -1.40
C ILE A 42 2.27 5.93 -2.50
N LEU A 43 2.59 6.20 -3.76
CA LEU A 43 1.80 5.70 -4.89
C LEU A 43 1.87 4.18 -5.01
N LEU A 44 3.04 3.60 -4.76
CA LEU A 44 3.26 2.15 -4.76
C LEU A 44 2.42 1.46 -3.69
N HIS A 45 2.38 2.01 -2.47
CA HIS A 45 1.52 1.52 -1.40
C HIS A 45 0.06 1.40 -1.86
N ARG A 46 -0.49 2.50 -2.40
CA ARG A 46 -1.88 2.56 -2.87
C ARG A 46 -2.13 1.56 -4.00
N ALA A 47 -1.15 1.36 -4.89
CA ALA A 47 -1.24 0.40 -5.97
C ALA A 47 -1.26 -1.05 -5.46
N ILE A 48 -0.43 -1.38 -4.45
CA ILE A 48 -0.41 -2.70 -3.82
C ILE A 48 -1.76 -2.99 -3.18
N ASP A 49 -2.25 -2.09 -2.34
CA ASP A 49 -3.54 -2.26 -1.66
C ASP A 49 -4.69 -2.40 -2.67
N THR A 50 -4.74 -1.51 -3.66
CA THR A 50 -5.77 -1.57 -4.72
C THR A 50 -5.72 -2.92 -5.43
N TYR A 51 -4.53 -3.38 -5.81
CA TYR A 51 -4.38 -4.67 -6.49
C TYR A 51 -4.87 -5.83 -5.62
N THR A 52 -4.49 -5.88 -4.34
CA THR A 52 -4.91 -6.96 -3.44
C THR A 52 -6.40 -6.91 -3.15
N ASP A 53 -6.95 -5.72 -2.91
CA ASP A 53 -8.36 -5.55 -2.54
C ASP A 53 -9.33 -5.90 -3.68
N VAL A 54 -8.92 -5.67 -4.93
CA VAL A 54 -9.72 -6.07 -6.10
C VAL A 54 -9.48 -7.53 -6.51
N HIS A 55 -8.40 -8.17 -6.06
CA HIS A 55 -8.04 -9.50 -6.53
C HIS A 55 -9.09 -10.55 -6.10
N PRO A 56 -9.69 -11.31 -7.05
CA PRO A 56 -10.78 -12.23 -6.75
C PRO A 56 -10.46 -13.24 -5.66
N VAL A 57 -9.24 -13.80 -5.66
CA VAL A 57 -8.79 -14.77 -4.64
C VAL A 57 -8.74 -14.14 -3.24
N PHE A 58 -8.25 -12.91 -3.13
CA PHE A 58 -8.17 -12.21 -1.85
C PHE A 58 -9.58 -11.90 -1.33
N ARG A 59 -10.47 -11.39 -2.19
CA ARG A 59 -11.88 -11.12 -1.87
C ARG A 59 -12.65 -12.36 -1.43
N GLN A 60 -12.40 -13.51 -2.07
CA GLN A 60 -13.00 -14.78 -1.66
C GLN A 60 -12.52 -15.21 -0.27
N GLY A 61 -11.24 -15.00 0.03
CA GLY A 61 -10.67 -15.26 1.35
C GLY A 61 -11.26 -14.36 2.43
N THR A 62 -11.25 -13.04 2.22
CA THR A 62 -11.78 -12.07 3.19
C THR A 62 -13.27 -12.24 3.45
N LYS A 63 -14.07 -12.57 2.42
CA LYS A 63 -15.51 -12.85 2.59
C LYS A 63 -15.82 -13.95 3.61
N ARG A 64 -14.92 -14.94 3.80
CA ARG A 64 -15.09 -16.00 4.81
C ARG A 64 -14.92 -15.48 6.24
N LEU A 65 -14.21 -14.37 6.41
CA LEU A 65 -13.88 -13.76 7.69
C LEU A 65 -14.91 -12.71 8.13
N HIS A 66 -15.73 -12.21 7.20
CA HIS A 66 -16.79 -11.25 7.49
C HIS A 66 -18.11 -11.98 7.78
N PRO A 67 -18.83 -11.65 8.87
CA PRO A 67 -20.16 -12.18 9.12
C PRO A 67 -21.13 -11.75 8.02
N THR A 68 -21.94 -12.70 7.53
CA THR A 68 -23.02 -12.44 6.58
C THR A 68 -24.13 -11.69 7.32
N TYR A 69 -24.28 -10.40 7.07
CA TYR A 69 -25.44 -9.59 7.47
C TYR A 69 -26.27 -9.25 6.23
#